data_AF-A0A9X4QXF9-F1
#
_entry.id   AF-A0A9X4QXF9-F1
#
_cell.length_a   1.000
_cell.length_b   1.000
_cell.length_c   1.000
_cell.angle_alpha   90.00
_cell.angle_beta   90.00
_cell.angle_gamma   90.00
#
_symmetry.space_group_name_H-M   'P 1'
#
loop_
_entity.id
_entity.type
_entity.pdbx_description
1 polymer ?
#
loop_
_entity_poly.entity_id
_entity_poly.type
_entity_poly.pdbx_seq_one_letter_code
_entity_poly.pdbx_strand_id
1 'polypeptide(L)'
;MAIKGAALLESLRLARPRSSLRLPKGIAGWAESELSEEINRGWRGASSHLDSSNAALVACIREETETHNRNNVTRTAAYMEMYKAFPELHWALLAHLVSRNGGWNMTDLQGAWLPKLLKHKDRATLFGMLESCNALIFRDAYPQLRLYGESRRTGRSRFALLPAFGVSAFMRPFWERFWIERDPTALTVALIVNEQHVIERRVVQDPAYKDTVLASAAFKGMRPLQLQQVIVPLGGVRIARLPPGTSGTERGDGPDGGDEPADTALAGRVLESFANVDERIAFGKSLYAMLFAYPKVLGGALAFAETVSHTGSRADYWPERFTALEGHGERHGEALGSHRPAWYSPKLADAWPDRPLGSVREGDWLADLNVLKHFRSLRAPIAFVMTHEHAFGERKLQAAALALESLKRRASRP
;
A
#
# COMPACT_ATOMS: atom_id res chain seq x y z
N MET A 1 27.43 1.67 -6.60
CA MET A 1 27.90 2.30 -5.34
C MET A 1 27.41 3.73 -5.21
N ALA A 2 27.71 4.63 -6.16
CA ALA A 2 27.31 6.05 -6.12
C ALA A 2 25.79 6.31 -5.92
N ILE A 3 24.93 5.59 -6.65
CA ILE A 3 23.45 5.76 -6.57
C ILE A 3 22.91 5.41 -5.18
N LYS A 4 23.38 4.30 -4.60
CA LYS A 4 22.97 3.88 -3.24
C LYS A 4 23.47 4.87 -2.18
N GLY A 5 24.66 5.45 -2.38
CA GLY A 5 25.19 6.52 -1.52
C GLY A 5 24.35 7.79 -1.57
N ALA A 6 23.97 8.24 -2.77
CA ALA A 6 23.12 9.43 -2.95
C ALA A 6 21.72 9.24 -2.33
N ALA A 7 21.07 8.10 -2.56
CA ALA A 7 19.76 7.80 -1.98
C ALA A 7 19.81 7.73 -0.45
N LEU A 8 20.90 7.21 0.13
CA LEU A 8 21.11 7.19 1.58
C LEU A 8 21.28 8.61 2.14
N LEU A 9 22.06 9.47 1.49
CA LEU A 9 22.24 10.86 1.90
C LEU A 9 20.91 11.64 1.89
N GLU A 10 20.12 11.49 0.83
CA GLU A 10 18.78 12.09 0.77
C GLU A 10 17.84 11.53 1.84
N SER A 11 17.89 10.23 2.11
CA SER A 11 17.13 9.63 3.22
C SER A 11 17.53 10.25 4.57
N LEU A 12 18.83 10.46 4.82
CA LEU A 12 19.31 11.11 6.04
C LEU A 12 18.87 12.58 6.14
N ARG A 13 18.81 13.30 5.02
CA ARG A 13 18.32 14.68 4.96
C ARG A 13 16.82 14.79 5.24
N LEU A 14 16.03 13.88 4.67
CA LEU A 14 14.57 13.83 4.87
C LEU A 14 14.19 13.28 6.25
N ALA A 15 15.06 12.47 6.87
CA ALA A 15 14.86 11.95 8.22
C ALA A 15 15.07 12.99 9.33
N ARG A 16 15.45 14.23 9.00
CA ARG A 16 15.70 15.33 9.95
C ARG A 16 14.77 16.53 9.68
N PRO A 17 14.01 17.04 10.67
CA PRO A 17 13.93 16.56 12.07
C PRO A 17 13.25 15.18 12.17
N ARG A 18 13.31 14.56 13.35
CA ARG A 18 12.69 13.25 13.63
C ARG A 18 11.73 13.37 14.82
N SER A 19 10.51 12.89 14.64
CA SER A 19 9.51 12.80 15.71
C SER A 19 9.70 11.52 16.54
N SER A 20 9.35 11.58 17.83
CA SER A 20 9.33 10.40 18.68
C SER A 20 8.11 9.55 18.35
N LEU A 21 8.31 8.48 17.59
CA LEU A 21 7.31 7.45 17.36
C LEU A 21 7.75 6.15 18.04
N ARG A 22 7.06 5.75 19.10
CA ARG A 22 7.43 4.58 19.92
C ARG A 22 6.18 3.88 20.42
N LEU A 23 6.25 2.56 20.50
CA LEU A 23 5.22 1.78 21.16
C LEU A 23 5.23 2.08 22.67
N PRO A 24 4.06 2.16 23.32
CA PRO A 24 3.98 2.30 24.77
C PRO A 24 4.74 1.20 25.49
N LYS A 25 5.41 1.55 26.59
CA LYS A 25 6.10 0.55 27.43
C LYS A 25 5.06 -0.44 27.96
N GLY A 26 5.38 -1.73 27.91
CA GLY A 26 4.50 -2.80 28.40
C GLY A 26 3.28 -3.09 27.52
N ILE A 27 3.13 -2.47 26.34
CA ILE A 27 1.95 -2.68 25.47
C ILE A 27 1.68 -4.16 25.14
N ALA A 28 2.75 -4.95 24.94
CA ALA A 28 2.61 -6.37 24.62
C ALA A 28 2.05 -7.17 25.82
N GLY A 29 2.59 -6.94 27.02
CA GLY A 29 2.13 -7.62 28.23
C GLY A 29 0.73 -7.17 28.66
N TRP A 30 0.40 -5.89 28.47
CA TRP A 30 -0.98 -5.40 28.64
C TRP A 30 -1.94 -6.10 27.68
N ALA A 31 -1.63 -6.14 26.38
CA ALA A 31 -2.50 -6.77 25.38
C ALA A 31 -2.65 -8.28 25.64
N GLU A 32 -1.61 -8.95 26.13
CA GLU A 32 -1.65 -10.34 26.53
C GLU A 32 -2.64 -10.59 27.66
N SER A 33 -2.63 -9.72 28.68
CA SER A 33 -3.60 -9.77 29.79
C SER A 33 -5.03 -9.59 29.31
N GLU A 34 -5.32 -8.53 28.54
CA GLU A 34 -6.66 -8.22 28.04
C GLU A 34 -7.22 -9.35 27.17
N LEU A 35 -6.42 -9.85 26.23
CA LEU A 35 -6.85 -10.91 25.31
C LEU A 35 -7.01 -12.26 26.03
N SER A 36 -6.16 -12.57 27.01
CA SER A 36 -6.30 -13.78 27.82
C SER A 36 -7.60 -13.77 28.64
N GLU A 37 -7.96 -12.62 29.22
CA GLU A 37 -9.24 -12.48 29.93
C GLU A 37 -10.44 -12.70 28.99
N GLU A 38 -10.42 -12.12 27.79
CA GLU A 38 -11.50 -12.29 26.81
C GLU A 38 -11.59 -13.75 26.30
N ILE A 39 -10.45 -14.43 26.11
CA ILE A 39 -10.40 -15.87 25.78
C ILE A 39 -11.00 -16.69 26.92
N ASN A 40 -10.59 -16.43 28.17
CA ASN A 40 -11.04 -17.17 29.35
C ASN A 40 -12.52 -16.95 29.70
N ARG A 41 -13.08 -15.77 29.40
CA ARG A 41 -14.53 -15.50 29.48
C ARG A 41 -15.34 -16.28 28.43
N GLY A 42 -14.65 -17.04 27.59
CA GLY A 42 -15.22 -18.03 26.68
C GLY A 42 -15.88 -17.39 25.47
N TRP A 43 -15.22 -16.39 24.85
CA TRP A 43 -15.70 -15.68 23.65
C TRP A 43 -17.22 -15.54 23.62
N ARG A 44 -17.82 -15.24 24.77
CA ARG A 44 -19.25 -14.94 24.84
C ARG A 44 -19.31 -13.55 24.27
N GLY A 45 -19.53 -13.46 22.96
CA GLY A 45 -19.69 -12.21 22.23
C GLY A 45 -20.47 -11.27 23.12
N ALA A 46 -19.80 -10.22 23.60
CA ALA A 46 -20.36 -9.29 24.56
C ALA A 46 -21.75 -8.92 24.06
N SER A 47 -22.78 -9.34 24.81
CA SER A 47 -24.21 -9.29 24.47
C SER A 47 -24.48 -8.69 23.08
N SER A 48 -24.51 -9.54 22.06
CA SER A 48 -24.84 -9.19 20.67
C SER A 48 -26.30 -8.76 20.49
N HIS A 49 -26.99 -8.39 21.56
CA HIS A 49 -28.27 -7.71 21.47
C HIS A 49 -28.04 -6.31 20.88
N LEU A 50 -28.00 -6.28 19.56
CA LEU A 50 -28.26 -5.09 18.79
C LEU A 50 -29.69 -4.68 19.14
N ASP A 51 -29.84 -3.70 20.02
CA ASP A 51 -31.06 -2.92 20.05
C ASP A 51 -31.31 -2.33 18.65
N SER A 52 -32.54 -1.88 18.39
CA SER A 52 -32.93 -1.38 17.07
C SER A 52 -32.03 -0.24 16.57
N SER A 53 -31.48 0.59 17.47
CA SER A 53 -30.56 1.67 17.14
C SER A 53 -29.19 1.14 16.69
N ASN A 54 -28.62 0.18 17.40
CA ASN A 54 -27.35 -0.44 17.06
C ASN A 54 -27.47 -1.26 15.77
N ALA A 55 -28.60 -1.95 15.55
CA ALA A 55 -28.86 -2.67 14.30
C ALA A 55 -28.88 -1.72 13.08
N ALA A 56 -29.57 -0.58 13.20
CA ALA A 56 -29.61 0.44 12.14
C ALA A 56 -28.23 1.04 11.85
N LEU A 57 -27.44 1.33 12.89
CA LEU A 57 -26.07 1.81 12.73
C LEU A 57 -25.18 0.79 12.00
N VAL A 58 -25.25 -0.49 12.39
CA VAL A 58 -24.48 -1.55 11.74
C VAL A 58 -24.86 -1.70 10.27
N ALA A 59 -26.16 -1.66 9.96
CA ALA A 59 -26.66 -1.72 8.58
C ALA A 59 -26.13 -0.55 7.74
N CYS A 60 -26.21 0.68 8.27
CA CYS A 60 -25.71 1.89 7.60
C CYS A 60 -24.20 1.81 7.33
N ILE A 61 -23.40 1.40 8.32
CA ILE A 61 -21.94 1.25 8.13
C ILE A 61 -21.64 0.16 7.10
N ARG A 62 -22.38 -0.96 7.09
CA ARG A 62 -22.20 -2.03 6.08
C ARG A 62 -22.50 -1.53 4.67
N GLU A 63 -23.63 -0.85 4.48
CA GLU A 63 -24.00 -0.29 3.18
C GLU A 63 -22.97 0.72 2.66
N GLU A 64 -22.51 1.62 3.52
CA GLU A 64 -21.46 2.57 3.14
C GLU A 64 -20.13 1.87 2.84
N THR A 65 -19.81 0.82 3.60
CA THR A 65 -18.60 0.01 3.36
C THR A 65 -18.67 -0.63 1.99
N GLU A 66 -19.77 -1.29 1.62
CA GLU A 66 -19.93 -1.91 0.29
C GLU A 66 -19.89 -0.86 -0.83
N THR A 67 -20.51 0.30 -0.62
CA THR A 67 -20.47 1.42 -1.58
C THR A 67 -19.04 1.86 -1.88
N HIS A 68 -18.23 2.08 -0.85
CA HIS A 68 -16.83 2.48 -1.03
C HIS A 68 -15.93 1.31 -1.43
N ASN A 69 -16.31 0.07 -1.15
CA ASN A 69 -15.58 -1.14 -1.53
C ASN A 69 -15.70 -1.49 -3.02
N ARG A 70 -16.48 -0.73 -3.80
CA ARG A 70 -16.69 -0.93 -5.25
C ARG A 70 -15.41 -1.25 -6.02
N ASN A 71 -14.36 -0.43 -5.86
CA ASN A 71 -13.04 -0.67 -6.47
C ASN A 71 -11.91 0.05 -5.72
N ASN A 72 -10.67 -0.11 -6.19
CA ASN A 72 -9.50 0.45 -5.51
C ASN A 72 -9.53 2.00 -5.42
N VAL A 73 -10.08 2.69 -6.42
CA VAL A 73 -10.16 4.16 -6.43
C VAL A 73 -11.10 4.65 -5.32
N THR A 74 -12.29 4.07 -5.19
CA THR A 74 -13.26 4.49 -4.17
C THR A 74 -12.79 4.19 -2.76
N ARG A 75 -12.15 3.02 -2.54
CA ARG A 75 -11.56 2.65 -1.26
C ARG A 75 -10.44 3.61 -0.83
N THR A 76 -9.56 3.90 -1.78
CA THR A 76 -8.43 4.80 -1.55
C THR A 76 -8.92 6.19 -1.16
N ALA A 77 -9.96 6.71 -1.82
CA ALA A 77 -10.56 7.99 -1.46
C ALA A 77 -11.18 7.97 -0.05
N ALA A 78 -11.93 6.91 0.29
CA ALA A 78 -12.57 6.79 1.60
C ALA A 78 -11.57 6.80 2.78
N TYR A 79 -10.39 6.19 2.61
CA TYR A 79 -9.32 6.29 3.60
C TYR A 79 -8.81 7.72 3.80
N MET A 80 -8.68 8.49 2.71
CA MET A 80 -8.25 9.88 2.80
C MET A 80 -9.29 10.74 3.53
N GLU A 81 -10.57 10.56 3.22
CA GLU A 81 -11.65 11.29 3.89
C GLU A 81 -11.72 10.95 5.39
N MET A 82 -11.51 9.69 5.75
CA MET A 82 -11.38 9.30 7.17
C MET A 82 -10.20 9.98 7.87
N TYR A 83 -9.05 10.05 7.22
CA TYR A 83 -7.88 10.73 7.80
C TYR A 83 -8.08 12.24 7.93
N LYS A 84 -8.66 12.90 6.93
CA LYS A 84 -8.97 14.33 6.98
C LYS A 84 -9.93 14.65 8.15
N ALA A 85 -10.93 13.80 8.35
CA ALA A 85 -11.88 13.96 9.45
C ALA A 85 -11.26 13.67 10.83
N PHE A 86 -10.32 12.72 10.90
CA PHE A 86 -9.69 12.29 12.15
C PHE A 86 -8.17 12.05 11.95
N PRO A 87 -7.34 13.11 11.97
CA PRO A 87 -5.90 12.99 11.72
C PRO A 87 -5.16 12.11 12.72
N GLU A 88 -5.74 11.84 13.90
CA GLU A 88 -5.24 10.87 14.85
C GLU A 88 -5.35 9.41 14.36
N LEU A 89 -6.16 9.12 13.34
CA LEU A 89 -6.23 7.79 12.70
C LEU A 89 -5.07 7.60 11.72
N HIS A 90 -3.84 7.51 12.23
CA HIS A 90 -2.62 7.36 11.41
C HIS A 90 -2.72 6.22 10.37
N TRP A 91 -3.35 5.10 10.72
CA TRP A 91 -3.55 3.98 9.80
C TRP A 91 -4.36 4.37 8.56
N ALA A 92 -5.33 5.30 8.66
CA ALA A 92 -6.13 5.73 7.51
C ALA A 92 -5.26 6.41 6.43
N LEU A 93 -4.33 7.29 6.81
CA LEU A 93 -3.38 7.87 5.86
C LEU A 93 -2.44 6.81 5.26
N LEU A 94 -1.93 5.90 6.11
CA LEU A 94 -1.07 4.82 5.65
C LEU A 94 -1.79 3.94 4.63
N ALA A 95 -3.04 3.54 4.93
CA ALA A 95 -3.88 2.74 4.07
C ALA A 95 -4.21 3.47 2.76
N HIS A 96 -4.47 4.77 2.80
CA HIS A 96 -4.62 5.61 1.59
C HIS A 96 -3.39 5.49 0.67
N LEU A 97 -2.19 5.76 1.19
CA LEU A 97 -0.95 5.76 0.40
C LEU A 97 -0.58 4.36 -0.11
N VAL A 98 -0.75 3.32 0.71
CA VAL A 98 -0.48 1.93 0.31
C VAL A 98 -1.52 1.44 -0.69
N SER A 99 -2.80 1.82 -0.56
CA SER A 99 -3.85 1.41 -1.49
C SER A 99 -3.66 2.02 -2.88
N ARG A 100 -3.07 3.23 -2.99
CA ARG A 100 -2.64 3.78 -4.28
C ARG A 100 -1.69 2.86 -5.04
N ASN A 101 -0.72 2.27 -4.34
CA ASN A 101 0.19 1.27 -4.93
C ASN A 101 -0.56 0.02 -5.40
N GLY A 102 -1.60 -0.38 -4.68
CA GLY A 102 -2.53 -1.42 -5.13
C GLY A 102 -3.11 -1.09 -6.51
N GLY A 103 -3.62 0.12 -6.68
CA GLY A 103 -4.16 0.61 -7.96
C GLY A 103 -3.13 0.65 -9.08
N TRP A 104 -1.95 1.23 -8.82
CA TRP A 104 -0.84 1.29 -9.79
C TRP A 104 -0.43 -0.11 -10.26
N ASN A 105 -0.30 -1.05 -9.34
CA ASN A 105 0.05 -2.44 -9.67
C ASN A 105 -1.06 -3.15 -10.46
N MET A 106 -2.34 -2.84 -10.20
CA MET A 106 -3.46 -3.40 -10.96
C MET A 106 -3.48 -2.89 -12.40
N THR A 107 -3.26 -1.60 -12.64
CA THR A 107 -3.31 -1.02 -13.99
C THR A 107 -2.07 -1.37 -14.82
N ASP A 108 -0.90 -1.53 -14.18
CA ASP A 108 0.33 -1.98 -14.87
C ASP A 108 0.15 -3.30 -15.60
N LEU A 109 -0.74 -4.18 -15.11
CA LEU A 109 -1.06 -5.43 -15.79
C LEU A 109 -1.58 -5.18 -17.22
N GLN A 110 -2.25 -4.06 -17.46
CA GLN A 110 -2.68 -3.60 -18.80
C GLN A 110 -1.80 -2.47 -19.37
N GLY A 111 -0.70 -2.13 -18.69
CA GLY A 111 0.22 -1.05 -19.09
C GLY A 111 1.20 -1.46 -20.19
N ALA A 112 2.26 -0.69 -20.40
CA ALA A 112 3.17 -0.89 -21.53
C ALA A 112 3.93 -2.23 -21.54
N TRP A 113 4.33 -2.74 -20.36
CA TRP A 113 5.35 -3.80 -20.26
C TRP A 113 4.82 -5.17 -19.86
N LEU A 114 3.95 -5.27 -18.84
CA LEU A 114 3.46 -6.56 -18.38
C LEU A 114 2.64 -7.37 -19.42
N PRO A 115 1.86 -6.77 -20.34
CA PRO A 115 1.20 -7.52 -21.41
C PRO A 115 2.17 -8.25 -22.35
N LYS A 116 3.40 -7.73 -22.51
CA LYS A 116 4.44 -8.37 -23.35
C LYS A 116 5.04 -9.60 -22.67
N LEU A 117 5.05 -9.60 -21.34
CA LEU A 117 5.65 -10.64 -20.48
C LEU A 117 4.65 -11.71 -20.04
N LEU A 118 3.40 -11.33 -19.80
CA LEU A 118 2.38 -12.18 -19.17
C LEU A 118 1.17 -12.39 -20.09
N LYS A 119 0.65 -13.62 -20.11
CA LYS A 119 -0.57 -13.93 -20.86
C LYS A 119 -1.77 -13.24 -20.20
N HIS A 120 -2.82 -12.98 -20.99
CA HIS A 120 -4.05 -12.37 -20.48
C HIS A 120 -4.62 -13.09 -19.24
N LYS A 121 -4.67 -14.44 -19.27
CA LYS A 121 -5.14 -15.24 -18.14
C LYS A 121 -4.33 -14.99 -16.86
N ASP A 122 -3.01 -14.98 -16.94
CA ASP A 122 -2.13 -14.77 -15.78
C ASP A 122 -2.33 -13.37 -15.19
N ARG A 123 -2.48 -12.37 -16.06
CA ARG A 123 -2.76 -10.99 -15.67
C ARG A 123 -4.11 -10.84 -14.98
N ALA A 124 -5.16 -11.47 -15.51
CA ALA A 124 -6.49 -11.46 -14.89
C ALA A 124 -6.49 -12.14 -13.51
N THR A 125 -5.74 -13.24 -13.34
CA THR A 125 -5.58 -13.90 -12.04
C THR A 125 -4.81 -13.02 -11.04
N LEU A 126 -3.72 -12.39 -11.48
CA LEU A 126 -2.95 -11.43 -10.67
C LEU A 126 -3.80 -10.24 -10.24
N PHE A 127 -4.56 -9.65 -11.17
CA PHE A 127 -5.53 -8.59 -10.87
C PHE A 127 -6.52 -9.08 -9.81
N GLY A 128 -7.08 -10.27 -9.98
CA GLY A 128 -8.00 -10.88 -9.01
C GLY A 128 -7.42 -11.01 -7.61
N MET A 129 -6.16 -11.45 -7.49
CA MET A 129 -5.48 -11.54 -6.20
C MET A 129 -5.29 -10.15 -5.57
N LEU A 130 -4.78 -9.18 -6.34
CA LEU A 130 -4.56 -7.81 -5.86
C LEU A 130 -5.86 -7.15 -5.41
N GLU A 131 -6.92 -7.27 -6.21
CA GLU A 131 -8.23 -6.71 -5.92
C GLU A 131 -8.85 -7.36 -4.69
N SER A 132 -8.76 -8.70 -4.58
CA SER A 132 -9.24 -9.43 -3.40
C SER A 132 -8.53 -8.99 -2.12
N CYS A 133 -7.20 -8.84 -2.14
CA CYS A 133 -6.45 -8.32 -1.00
C CYS A 133 -6.96 -6.94 -0.57
N ASN A 134 -7.05 -5.99 -1.51
CA ASN A 134 -7.45 -4.61 -1.21
C ASN A 134 -8.89 -4.53 -0.71
N ALA A 135 -9.81 -5.26 -1.33
CA ALA A 135 -11.22 -5.29 -0.95
C ALA A 135 -11.44 -5.95 0.42
N LEU A 136 -10.69 -7.02 0.75
CA LEU A 136 -10.79 -7.69 2.05
C LEU A 136 -10.24 -6.83 3.19
N ILE A 137 -9.10 -6.15 2.98
CA ILE A 137 -8.57 -5.21 3.96
C ILE A 137 -9.61 -4.11 4.24
N PHE A 138 -10.18 -3.53 3.18
CA PHE A 138 -11.14 -2.45 3.32
C PHE A 138 -12.44 -2.88 4.01
N ARG A 139 -12.98 -4.04 3.62
CA ARG A 139 -14.18 -4.61 4.24
C ARG A 139 -14.01 -4.85 5.74
N ASP A 140 -12.80 -5.21 6.18
CA ASP A 140 -12.49 -5.43 7.60
C ASP A 140 -12.18 -4.11 8.35
N ALA A 141 -11.33 -3.26 7.78
CA ALA A 141 -10.80 -2.09 8.48
C ALA A 141 -11.72 -0.87 8.44
N TYR A 142 -12.40 -0.60 7.31
CA TYR A 142 -13.21 0.61 7.14
C TYR A 142 -14.36 0.71 8.17
N PRO A 143 -15.14 -0.35 8.45
CA PRO A 143 -16.15 -0.30 9.52
C PRO A 143 -15.58 0.08 10.88
N GLN A 144 -14.34 -0.31 11.20
CA GLN A 144 -13.69 0.03 12.47
C GLN A 144 -13.41 1.53 12.55
N LEU A 145 -12.93 2.14 11.45
CA LEU A 145 -12.73 3.59 11.36
C LEU A 145 -14.07 4.33 11.48
N ARG A 146 -15.13 3.81 10.87
CA ARG A 146 -16.48 4.40 10.96
C ARG A 146 -17.07 4.32 12.35
N LEU A 147 -16.88 3.21 13.07
CA LEU A 147 -17.24 3.10 14.48
C LEU A 147 -16.48 4.12 15.34
N TYR A 148 -15.21 4.40 15.04
CA TYR A 148 -14.48 5.48 15.71
C TYR A 148 -15.14 6.84 15.46
N GLY A 149 -15.47 7.17 14.21
CA GLY A 149 -16.15 8.41 13.86
C GLY A 149 -17.50 8.58 14.56
N GLU A 150 -18.29 7.50 14.61
CA GLU A 150 -19.58 7.48 15.34
C GLU A 150 -19.38 7.58 16.86
N SER A 151 -18.32 6.97 17.40
CA SER A 151 -17.98 7.09 18.81
C SER A 151 -17.63 8.54 19.17
N ARG A 152 -16.83 9.21 18.31
CA ARG A 152 -16.51 10.64 18.44
C ARG A 152 -17.77 11.50 18.38
N ARG A 153 -18.67 11.23 17.42
CA ARG A 153 -19.92 11.98 17.24
C ARG A 153 -20.87 11.84 18.43
N THR A 154 -20.93 10.67 19.05
CA THR A 154 -21.88 10.38 20.15
C THR A 154 -21.28 10.49 21.54
N GLY A 155 -19.97 10.71 21.66
CA GLY A 155 -19.27 10.79 22.95
C GLY A 155 -19.18 9.48 23.72
N ARG A 156 -19.49 8.34 23.09
CA ARG A 156 -19.49 7.01 23.73
C ARG A 156 -18.79 5.97 22.86
N SER A 157 -18.07 5.04 23.48
CA SER A 157 -17.44 3.92 22.76
C SER A 157 -18.50 3.07 22.06
N ARG A 158 -18.26 2.74 20.79
CA ARG A 158 -19.08 1.83 19.98
C ARG A 158 -18.35 0.54 19.59
N PHE A 159 -17.18 0.26 20.17
CA PHE A 159 -16.34 -0.87 19.76
C PHE A 159 -16.87 -2.25 20.18
N ALA A 160 -17.87 -2.29 21.07
CA ALA A 160 -18.67 -3.50 21.29
C ALA A 160 -19.36 -4.01 20.01
N LEU A 161 -19.55 -3.15 18.99
CA LEU A 161 -20.16 -3.54 17.71
C LEU A 161 -19.17 -4.16 16.71
N LEU A 162 -17.86 -4.19 17.00
CA LEU A 162 -16.85 -4.77 16.10
C LEU A 162 -17.18 -6.21 15.64
N PRO A 163 -17.67 -7.13 16.49
CA PRO A 163 -18.03 -8.48 16.06
C PRO A 163 -19.14 -8.51 15.00
N ALA A 164 -20.04 -7.52 14.99
CA ALA A 164 -21.10 -7.41 14.00
C ALA A 164 -20.57 -7.12 12.58
N PHE A 165 -19.28 -6.79 12.43
CA PHE A 165 -18.59 -6.62 11.15
C PHE A 165 -17.63 -7.79 10.83
N GLY A 166 -17.57 -8.82 11.69
CA GLY A 166 -16.63 -9.93 11.54
C GLY A 166 -15.18 -9.58 11.87
N VAL A 167 -14.96 -8.44 12.52
CA VAL A 167 -13.64 -7.99 12.98
C VAL A 167 -13.16 -8.89 14.10
N SER A 168 -11.89 -9.26 14.06
CA SER A 168 -11.26 -10.12 15.07
C SER A 168 -11.36 -9.51 16.46
N ALA A 169 -11.62 -10.36 17.46
CA ALA A 169 -11.56 -10.02 18.88
C ALA A 169 -10.21 -9.38 19.27
N PHE A 170 -9.14 -9.70 18.53
CA PHE A 170 -7.83 -9.07 18.63
C PHE A 170 -7.90 -7.54 18.64
N MET A 171 -8.77 -6.93 17.84
CA MET A 171 -8.80 -5.47 17.64
C MET A 171 -9.48 -4.70 18.78
N ARG A 172 -10.39 -5.33 19.53
CA ARG A 172 -11.23 -4.64 20.51
C ARG A 172 -10.42 -3.94 21.61
N PRO A 173 -9.46 -4.58 22.30
CA PRO A 173 -8.69 -3.91 23.35
C PRO A 173 -7.93 -2.68 22.83
N PHE A 174 -7.36 -2.75 21.63
CA PHE A 174 -6.60 -1.64 21.05
C PHE A 174 -7.49 -0.45 20.70
N TRP A 175 -8.71 -0.68 20.23
CA TRP A 175 -9.68 0.39 19.99
C TRP A 175 -10.17 1.05 21.29
N GLU A 176 -10.49 0.27 22.31
CA GLU A 176 -10.92 0.80 23.62
C GLU A 176 -9.79 1.61 24.26
N ARG A 177 -8.55 1.13 24.19
CA ARG A 177 -7.38 1.88 24.66
C ARG A 177 -7.18 3.17 23.88
N PHE A 178 -7.25 3.12 22.55
CA PHE A 178 -7.11 4.32 21.71
C PHE A 178 -8.20 5.35 21.99
N TRP A 179 -9.43 4.91 22.28
CA TRP A 179 -10.53 5.78 22.67
C TRP A 179 -10.23 6.59 23.94
N ILE A 180 -9.50 6.00 24.89
CA ILE A 180 -9.13 6.64 26.16
C ILE A 180 -7.84 7.48 25.99
N GLU A 181 -6.78 6.87 25.47
CA GLU A 181 -5.43 7.46 25.47
C GLU A 181 -5.14 8.37 24.28
N ARG A 182 -5.83 8.16 23.15
CA ARG A 182 -5.57 8.82 21.86
C ARG A 182 -4.15 8.65 21.31
N ASP A 183 -3.39 7.67 21.80
CA ASP A 183 -2.09 7.29 21.21
C ASP A 183 -2.30 6.40 19.97
N PRO A 184 -1.99 6.89 18.76
CA PRO A 184 -2.24 6.15 17.52
C PRO A 184 -1.29 4.98 17.30
N THR A 185 -0.19 4.90 18.05
CA THR A 185 0.92 4.00 17.73
C THR A 185 0.54 2.54 17.94
N ALA A 186 -0.04 2.21 19.09
CA ALA A 186 -0.46 0.83 19.38
C ALA A 186 -1.60 0.40 18.45
N LEU A 187 -2.60 1.26 18.23
CA LEU A 187 -3.72 0.98 17.34
C LEU A 187 -3.27 0.76 15.90
N THR A 188 -2.38 1.62 15.38
CA THR A 188 -1.89 1.49 13.99
C THR A 188 -1.12 0.19 13.80
N VAL A 189 -0.29 -0.20 14.77
CA VAL A 189 0.41 -1.49 14.72
C VAL A 189 -0.58 -2.65 14.81
N ALA A 190 -1.64 -2.55 15.63
CA ALA A 190 -2.69 -3.56 15.69
C ALA A 190 -3.45 -3.71 14.36
N LEU A 191 -3.85 -2.60 13.73
CA LEU A 191 -4.50 -2.62 12.41
C LEU A 191 -3.59 -3.26 11.34
N ILE A 192 -2.29 -2.94 11.33
CA ILE A 192 -1.29 -3.58 10.45
C ILE A 192 -1.18 -5.09 10.74
N VAL A 193 -1.22 -5.51 12.00
CA VAL A 193 -1.18 -6.95 12.32
C VAL A 193 -2.46 -7.64 11.84
N ASN A 194 -3.62 -7.04 12.12
CA ASN A 194 -4.93 -7.58 11.79
C ASN A 194 -5.12 -7.73 10.27
N GLU A 195 -4.84 -6.69 9.48
CA GLU A 195 -4.98 -6.74 8.02
C GLU A 195 -4.13 -7.87 7.40
N GLN A 196 -2.92 -8.09 7.92
CA GLN A 196 -1.99 -9.07 7.34
C GLN A 196 -2.44 -10.50 7.64
N HIS A 197 -3.11 -10.76 8.77
CA HIS A 197 -3.71 -12.05 9.10
C HIS A 197 -5.05 -12.27 8.35
N VAL A 198 -5.85 -11.21 8.16
CA VAL A 198 -7.05 -11.25 7.31
C VAL A 198 -6.69 -11.71 5.91
N ILE A 199 -5.64 -11.14 5.29
CA ILE A 199 -5.16 -11.53 3.96
C ILE A 199 -4.53 -12.93 3.96
N GLU A 200 -3.75 -13.27 4.99
CA GLU A 200 -3.07 -14.57 5.06
C GLU A 200 -4.06 -15.72 4.91
N ARG A 201 -5.11 -15.72 5.73
CA ARG A 201 -6.10 -16.79 5.77
C ARG A 201 -7.00 -16.84 4.53
N ARG A 202 -7.32 -15.68 3.95
CA ARG A 202 -8.38 -15.54 2.93
C ARG A 202 -7.87 -15.40 1.50
N VAL A 203 -6.61 -15.04 1.30
CA VAL A 203 -6.03 -14.88 -0.04
C VAL A 203 -4.76 -15.69 -0.19
N VAL A 204 -3.78 -15.53 0.72
CA VAL A 204 -2.46 -16.18 0.56
C VAL A 204 -2.57 -17.69 0.66
N GLN A 205 -3.42 -18.20 1.56
CA GLN A 205 -3.69 -19.63 1.71
C GLN A 205 -4.85 -20.14 0.86
N ASP A 206 -5.49 -19.29 0.04
CA ASP A 206 -6.52 -19.75 -0.89
C ASP A 206 -5.85 -20.57 -2.02
N PRO A 207 -6.22 -21.85 -2.24
CA PRO A 207 -5.65 -22.67 -3.30
C PRO A 207 -5.74 -22.00 -4.68
N ALA A 208 -6.80 -21.24 -4.95
CA ALA A 208 -6.99 -20.55 -6.21
C ALA A 208 -5.87 -19.53 -6.50
N TYR A 209 -5.23 -18.94 -5.49
CA TYR A 209 -4.14 -17.98 -5.64
C TYR A 209 -2.77 -18.57 -5.28
N LYS A 210 -2.70 -19.41 -4.24
CA LYS A 210 -1.47 -20.04 -3.79
C LYS A 210 -0.84 -20.88 -4.90
N ASP A 211 -1.65 -21.71 -5.57
CA ASP A 211 -1.16 -22.68 -6.54
C ASP A 211 -1.03 -22.08 -7.95
N THR A 212 -1.74 -20.98 -8.23
CA THR A 212 -1.73 -20.35 -9.56
C THR A 212 -0.84 -19.11 -9.65
N VAL A 213 -0.87 -18.24 -8.63
CA VAL A 213 -0.14 -16.96 -8.63
C VAL A 213 1.16 -17.11 -7.87
N LEU A 214 1.08 -17.41 -6.57
CA LEU A 214 2.24 -17.37 -5.68
C LEU A 214 3.28 -18.45 -6.02
N ALA A 215 2.81 -19.61 -6.51
CA ALA A 215 3.67 -20.68 -6.98
C ALA A 215 4.24 -20.45 -8.40
N SER A 216 3.67 -19.53 -9.19
CA SER A 216 4.06 -19.33 -10.60
C SER A 216 5.48 -18.82 -10.75
N ALA A 217 6.15 -19.27 -11.81
CA ALA A 217 7.46 -18.76 -12.20
C ALA A 217 7.41 -17.26 -12.53
N ALA A 218 6.30 -16.79 -13.10
CA ALA A 218 6.06 -15.37 -13.38
C ALA A 218 6.13 -14.51 -12.11
N PHE A 219 5.39 -14.89 -11.07
CA PHE A 219 5.39 -14.16 -9.80
C PHE A 219 6.72 -14.29 -9.05
N LYS A 220 7.33 -15.48 -9.04
CA LYS A 220 8.66 -15.68 -8.46
C LYS A 220 9.73 -14.84 -9.18
N GLY A 221 9.61 -14.67 -10.49
CA GLY A 221 10.47 -13.81 -11.32
C GLY A 221 10.35 -12.31 -11.01
N MET A 222 9.28 -11.87 -10.35
CA MET A 222 9.14 -10.47 -9.90
C MET A 222 10.05 -10.13 -8.71
N ARG A 223 10.47 -11.13 -7.92
CA ARG A 223 11.37 -10.94 -6.76
C ARG A 223 12.77 -10.44 -7.13
N PRO A 224 13.55 -11.10 -8.03
CA PRO A 224 14.86 -10.58 -8.45
C PRO A 224 14.79 -9.23 -9.17
N LEU A 225 13.62 -8.90 -9.75
CA LEU A 225 13.37 -7.59 -10.36
C LEU A 225 13.00 -6.51 -9.33
N GLN A 226 12.79 -6.87 -8.05
CA GLN A 226 12.35 -5.99 -6.97
C GLN A 226 11.06 -5.23 -7.32
N LEU A 227 10.10 -5.87 -7.99
CA LEU A 227 8.88 -5.21 -8.47
C LEU A 227 7.76 -5.10 -7.41
N GLN A 228 7.96 -5.67 -6.23
CA GLN A 228 7.03 -5.54 -5.09
C GLN A 228 7.39 -4.30 -4.27
N GLN A 229 7.33 -3.14 -4.92
CA GLN A 229 7.65 -1.86 -4.30
C GLN A 229 6.38 -1.22 -3.75
N VAL A 230 6.50 -0.60 -2.58
CA VAL A 230 5.51 0.38 -2.12
C VAL A 230 6.20 1.72 -2.05
N ILE A 231 5.78 2.64 -2.90
CA ILE A 231 6.28 4.01 -3.01
C ILE A 231 5.27 5.02 -2.43
N VAL A 232 5.79 6.11 -1.91
CA VAL A 232 5.06 7.27 -1.41
C VAL A 232 5.67 8.50 -2.09
N PRO A 233 4.99 9.09 -3.07
CA PRO A 233 5.43 10.33 -3.69
C PRO A 233 5.41 11.48 -2.68
N LEU A 234 6.43 12.33 -2.71
CA LEU A 234 6.58 13.47 -1.81
C LEU A 234 6.38 14.77 -2.58
N GLY A 235 5.17 15.31 -2.52
CA GLY A 235 4.79 16.58 -3.15
C GLY A 235 5.68 17.73 -2.68
N GLY A 236 6.11 18.58 -3.61
CA GLY A 236 7.03 19.69 -3.33
C GLY A 236 8.49 19.29 -3.03
N VAL A 237 8.80 17.99 -2.97
CA VAL A 237 10.17 17.50 -2.78
C VAL A 237 10.72 17.01 -4.11
N ARG A 238 11.77 17.67 -4.60
CA ARG A 238 12.44 17.36 -5.87
C ARG A 238 13.79 16.70 -5.61
N ILE A 239 14.13 15.67 -6.39
CA ILE A 239 15.44 15.01 -6.38
C ILE A 239 16.02 15.05 -7.79
N ALA A 240 17.31 15.41 -7.89
CA ALA A 240 18.03 15.49 -9.16
C ALA A 240 17.92 14.18 -9.95
N ARG A 241 17.57 14.28 -11.24
CA ARG A 241 17.49 13.11 -12.12
C ARG A 241 18.90 12.64 -12.45
N LEU A 242 19.23 11.39 -12.09
CA LEU A 242 20.51 10.81 -12.49
C LEU A 242 20.56 10.63 -14.02
N PRO A 243 21.66 11.05 -14.69
CA PRO A 243 21.84 10.83 -16.11
C PRO A 243 21.73 9.33 -16.44
N PRO A 244 21.09 8.95 -17.55
CA PRO A 244 21.10 7.58 -18.00
C PRO A 244 22.52 7.18 -18.46
N GLY A 245 23.30 6.53 -17.59
CA GLY A 245 24.45 5.72 -18.01
C GLY A 245 25.86 6.09 -17.54
N THR A 246 26.09 6.93 -16.52
CA THR A 246 27.47 7.22 -16.11
C THR A 246 28.02 6.22 -15.11
N SER A 247 28.70 5.19 -15.61
CA SER A 247 29.89 4.66 -14.96
C SER A 247 31.00 5.70 -15.07
N GLY A 248 31.09 6.61 -14.09
CA GLY A 248 32.23 7.52 -13.94
C GLY A 248 32.28 8.66 -14.96
N THR A 249 32.71 9.83 -14.47
CA THR A 249 33.30 10.93 -15.23
C THR A 249 32.53 11.46 -16.45
N GLU A 250 31.67 12.45 -16.21
CA GLU A 250 31.63 13.67 -17.01
C GLU A 250 30.92 14.75 -16.19
N ARG A 251 31.68 15.75 -15.71
CA ARG A 251 31.13 17.02 -15.22
C ARG A 251 30.86 17.86 -16.45
N GLY A 252 29.59 18.16 -16.72
CA GLY A 252 29.23 19.19 -17.69
C GLY A 252 29.35 20.55 -17.03
N ASP A 253 30.39 21.30 -17.38
CA ASP A 253 30.46 22.74 -17.15
C ASP A 253 29.63 23.42 -18.27
N GLY A 254 28.46 23.94 -17.90
CA GLY A 254 27.64 24.80 -18.74
C GLY A 254 27.19 26.02 -17.93
N PRO A 255 27.45 27.25 -18.38
CA PRO A 255 27.02 28.45 -17.69
C PRO A 255 25.62 28.81 -18.18
N ASP A 256 24.59 28.25 -17.55
CA ASP A 256 23.26 28.86 -17.48
C ASP A 256 22.43 28.11 -16.43
N GLY A 257 21.94 28.84 -15.43
CA GLY A 257 21.12 28.34 -14.32
C GLY A 257 19.70 27.99 -14.75
N GLY A 258 19.55 27.05 -15.68
CA GLY A 258 18.28 26.37 -15.94
C GLY A 258 18.03 25.30 -14.89
N ASP A 259 16.79 25.20 -14.38
CA ASP A 259 16.38 24.17 -13.42
C ASP A 259 16.85 22.79 -13.90
N GLU A 260 17.80 22.18 -13.16
CA GLU A 260 18.21 20.80 -13.45
C GLU A 260 16.96 19.90 -13.47
N PRO A 261 16.84 18.97 -14.43
CA PRO A 261 15.69 18.08 -14.50
C PRO A 261 15.60 17.28 -13.20
N ALA A 262 14.53 17.50 -12.43
CA ALA A 262 14.31 16.84 -11.15
C ALA A 262 13.04 16.00 -11.20
N ASP A 263 13.12 14.79 -10.66
CA ASP A 263 11.95 13.91 -10.49
C ASP A 263 11.31 14.19 -9.12
N THR A 264 10.01 13.96 -8.99
CA THR A 264 9.33 13.92 -7.69
C THR A 264 10.00 12.87 -6.81
N ALA A 265 10.35 13.25 -5.57
CA ALA A 265 10.96 12.32 -4.65
C ALA A 265 9.97 11.20 -4.28
N LEU A 266 10.43 9.95 -4.36
CA LEU A 266 9.68 8.78 -3.93
C LEU A 266 10.34 8.24 -2.68
N ALA A 267 9.58 8.16 -1.58
CA ALA A 267 9.95 7.37 -0.41
C ALA A 267 9.31 5.98 -0.51
N GLY A 268 9.77 4.99 0.24
CA GLY A 268 9.16 3.67 0.23
C GLY A 268 10.12 2.54 0.55
N ARG A 269 9.67 1.31 0.30
CA ARG A 269 10.47 0.10 0.47
C ARG A 269 10.10 -0.99 -0.53
N VAL A 270 10.99 -1.96 -0.69
CA VAL A 270 10.78 -3.21 -1.43
C VAL A 270 10.42 -4.32 -0.45
N LEU A 271 9.39 -5.10 -0.78
CA LEU A 271 9.02 -6.35 -0.10
C LEU A 271 9.65 -7.52 -0.86
N GLU A 272 10.34 -8.42 -0.17
CA GLU A 272 11.05 -9.53 -0.82
C GLU A 272 10.13 -10.74 -1.01
N SER A 273 9.39 -11.13 0.03
CA SER A 273 8.47 -12.28 -0.03
C SER A 273 7.08 -11.98 0.52
N PHE A 274 6.15 -11.68 -0.39
CA PHE A 274 4.72 -11.54 -0.06
C PHE A 274 4.11 -12.75 0.66
N ALA A 275 4.63 -13.96 0.48
CA ALA A 275 4.10 -15.15 1.15
C ALA A 275 4.41 -15.22 2.65
N ASN A 276 5.31 -14.36 3.18
CA ASN A 276 5.71 -14.39 4.59
C ASN A 276 4.96 -13.31 5.39
N VAL A 277 4.03 -13.74 6.26
CA VAL A 277 3.23 -12.82 7.09
C VAL A 277 4.07 -11.97 8.04
N ASP A 278 5.11 -12.53 8.67
CA ASP A 278 5.99 -11.79 9.58
C ASP A 278 6.75 -10.68 8.83
N GLU A 279 7.17 -10.96 7.60
CA GLU A 279 7.81 -9.97 6.73
C GLU A 279 6.83 -8.86 6.33
N ARG A 280 5.60 -9.20 5.93
CA ARG A 280 4.58 -8.20 5.57
C ARG A 280 4.23 -7.30 6.76
N ILE A 281 4.10 -7.85 7.97
CA ILE A 281 3.86 -7.06 9.19
C ILE A 281 5.05 -6.14 9.49
N ALA A 282 6.28 -6.64 9.40
CA ALA A 282 7.47 -5.81 9.59
C ALA A 282 7.58 -4.70 8.53
N PHE A 283 7.20 -5.01 7.29
CA PHE A 283 7.15 -4.06 6.18
C PHE A 283 6.13 -2.94 6.43
N GLY A 284 4.88 -3.28 6.76
CA GLY A 284 3.83 -2.31 7.09
C GLY A 284 4.22 -1.40 8.26
N LYS A 285 4.79 -1.97 9.32
CA LYS A 285 5.31 -1.19 10.46
C LYS A 285 6.46 -0.27 10.06
N SER A 286 7.31 -0.69 9.13
CA SER A 286 8.39 0.15 8.63
C SER A 286 7.87 1.31 7.79
N LEU A 287 6.83 1.10 6.97
CA LEU A 287 6.17 2.18 6.23
C LEU A 287 5.50 3.16 7.18
N TYR A 288 4.80 2.64 8.20
CA TYR A 288 4.22 3.47 9.26
C TYR A 288 5.28 4.34 9.94
N ALA A 289 6.38 3.73 10.38
CA ALA A 289 7.45 4.45 11.05
C ALA A 289 8.18 5.44 10.13
N MET A 290 8.35 5.12 8.85
CA MET A 290 8.87 6.06 7.86
C MET A 290 7.96 7.28 7.72
N LEU A 291 6.65 7.05 7.59
CA LEU A 291 5.67 8.10 7.35
C LEU A 291 5.52 9.04 8.55
N PHE A 292 5.39 8.50 9.77
CA PHE A 292 5.07 9.31 10.95
C PHE A 292 6.27 9.67 11.85
N ALA A 293 7.45 9.04 11.68
CA ALA A 293 8.64 9.48 12.42
C ALA A 293 9.41 10.60 11.70
N TYR A 294 9.15 10.84 10.41
CA TYR A 294 9.87 11.84 9.60
C TYR A 294 8.91 12.92 9.10
N PRO A 295 8.81 14.09 9.78
CA PRO A 295 7.88 15.16 9.41
C PRO A 295 7.98 15.64 7.96
N LYS A 296 9.18 15.64 7.35
CA LYS A 296 9.32 16.00 5.93
C LYS A 296 8.69 14.96 4.99
N VAL A 297 8.76 13.68 5.35
CA VAL A 297 8.10 12.60 4.61
C VAL A 297 6.59 12.71 4.76
N LEU A 298 6.09 12.92 5.99
CA LEU A 298 4.66 13.13 6.24
C LEU A 298 4.12 14.33 5.45
N GLY A 299 4.79 15.48 5.55
CA GLY A 299 4.39 16.71 4.87
C GLY A 299 4.38 16.55 3.35
N GLY A 300 5.42 15.93 2.76
CA GLY A 300 5.45 15.65 1.32
C GLY A 300 4.37 14.66 0.89
N ALA A 301 4.12 13.61 1.68
CA ALA A 301 3.09 12.62 1.38
C ALA A 301 1.68 13.24 1.40
N LEU A 302 1.40 14.11 2.38
CA LEU A 302 0.13 14.85 2.46
C LEU A 302 -0.02 15.83 1.30
N ALA A 303 1.01 16.63 1.01
CA ALA A 303 1.01 17.56 -0.12
C ALA A 303 0.71 16.85 -1.44
N PHE A 304 1.25 15.65 -1.65
CA PHE A 304 0.91 14.81 -2.81
C PHE A 304 -0.54 14.31 -2.75
N ALA A 305 -0.95 13.69 -1.63
CA ALA A 305 -2.27 13.07 -1.49
C ALA A 305 -3.42 14.07 -1.64
N GLU A 306 -3.22 15.32 -1.21
CA GLU A 306 -4.21 16.40 -1.29
C GLU A 306 -4.33 17.02 -2.69
N THR A 307 -3.24 17.03 -3.45
CA THR A 307 -3.20 17.68 -4.78
C THR A 307 -3.48 16.72 -5.93
N VAL A 308 -3.22 15.44 -5.75
CA VAL A 308 -3.32 14.42 -6.80
C VAL A 308 -4.43 13.43 -6.49
N SER A 309 -5.50 13.45 -7.27
CA SER A 309 -6.54 12.42 -7.24
C SER A 309 -5.98 11.07 -7.71
N HIS A 310 -6.32 10.00 -6.99
CA HIS A 310 -5.91 8.65 -7.38
C HIS A 310 -6.75 8.15 -8.56
N THR A 311 -6.10 7.72 -9.64
CA THR A 311 -6.76 7.12 -10.80
C THR A 311 -6.41 5.65 -11.00
N GLY A 312 -5.43 5.16 -10.25
CA GLY A 312 -4.80 3.87 -10.49
C GLY A 312 -3.70 3.93 -11.55
N SER A 313 -3.52 5.04 -12.28
CA SER A 313 -2.41 5.21 -13.23
C SER A 313 -1.13 5.66 -12.53
N ARG A 314 0.03 5.20 -13.00
CA ARG A 314 1.32 5.75 -12.56
C ARG A 314 1.56 7.18 -13.02
N ALA A 315 0.78 7.68 -13.98
CA ALA A 315 0.76 9.08 -14.35
C ALA A 315 0.35 9.98 -13.16
N ASP A 316 -0.33 9.43 -12.14
CA ASP A 316 -0.67 10.16 -10.91
C ASP A 316 0.57 10.78 -10.25
N TYR A 317 1.69 10.05 -10.17
CA TYR A 317 2.88 10.50 -9.46
C TYR A 317 4.12 10.73 -10.33
N TRP A 318 4.12 10.23 -11.56
CA TRP A 318 5.27 10.36 -12.46
C TRP A 318 4.86 10.65 -13.91
N PRO A 319 4.16 11.78 -14.16
CA PRO A 319 3.62 12.13 -15.48
C PRO A 319 4.71 12.36 -16.55
N GLU A 320 5.95 12.65 -16.16
CA GLU A 320 7.08 12.77 -17.08
C GLU A 320 7.55 11.41 -17.62
N ARG A 321 7.09 10.30 -17.02
CA ARG A 321 7.45 8.93 -17.41
C ARG A 321 6.27 8.06 -17.80
N PHE A 322 5.07 8.36 -17.34
CA PHE A 322 3.88 7.57 -17.61
C PHE A 322 2.76 8.43 -18.17
N THR A 323 1.95 7.85 -19.05
CA THR A 323 0.76 8.46 -19.63
C THR A 323 -0.42 7.50 -19.56
N ALA A 324 -1.61 8.04 -19.25
CA ALA A 324 -2.86 7.31 -19.34
C ALA A 324 -3.47 7.33 -20.75
N LEU A 325 -2.86 8.06 -21.70
CA LEU A 325 -3.34 8.14 -23.07
C LEU A 325 -2.82 6.96 -23.89
N GLU A 326 -3.75 6.16 -24.40
CA GLU A 326 -3.45 5.03 -25.29
C GLU A 326 -2.85 5.53 -26.62
N GLY A 327 -1.96 4.74 -27.24
CA GLY A 327 -1.32 5.09 -28.53
C GLY A 327 -0.08 5.99 -28.46
N HIS A 328 0.24 6.63 -27.33
CA HIS A 328 1.47 7.42 -27.17
C HIS A 328 2.74 6.58 -26.90
N GLY A 329 2.59 5.29 -26.61
CA GLY A 329 3.70 4.35 -26.37
C GLY A 329 4.29 3.69 -27.63
N GLU A 330 3.66 3.85 -28.80
CA GLU A 330 4.05 3.15 -30.04
C GLU A 330 4.90 3.99 -31.02
N ARG A 331 5.08 5.30 -30.77
CA ARG A 331 6.02 6.10 -31.56
C ARG A 331 7.46 5.83 -31.14
N HIS A 332 7.99 4.71 -31.62
CA HIS A 332 9.43 4.52 -31.74
C HIS A 332 9.95 5.47 -32.83
N GLY A 333 10.58 6.55 -32.40
CA GLY A 333 11.37 7.42 -33.26
C GLY A 333 10.55 8.48 -34.00
N GLU A 334 11.14 9.67 -34.06
CA GLU A 334 10.83 10.75 -34.99
C GLU A 334 9.55 11.57 -34.73
N ALA A 335 9.64 12.49 -33.77
CA ALA A 335 9.24 13.90 -33.99
C ALA A 335 9.68 14.79 -32.80
N LEU A 336 10.56 15.75 -33.12
CA LEU A 336 10.85 17.03 -32.45
C LEU A 336 10.90 17.09 -30.90
N GLY A 337 12.11 17.34 -30.39
CA GLY A 337 12.31 18.08 -29.13
C GLY A 337 12.17 17.28 -27.83
N SER A 338 13.31 16.79 -27.32
CA SER A 338 13.63 16.55 -25.89
C SER A 338 12.74 15.66 -24.99
N HIS A 339 11.61 15.10 -25.39
CA HIS A 339 10.80 14.22 -24.52
C HIS A 339 10.69 12.79 -25.05
N ARG A 340 11.30 11.84 -24.34
CA ARG A 340 11.10 10.40 -24.58
C ARG A 340 9.61 10.07 -24.42
N PRO A 341 9.03 9.17 -25.24
CA PRO A 341 7.62 8.80 -25.11
C PRO A 341 7.38 8.17 -23.73
N ALA A 342 6.39 8.73 -23.01
CA ALA A 342 5.94 8.22 -21.73
C ALA A 342 5.35 6.81 -21.87
N TRP A 343 5.58 5.95 -20.89
CA TRP A 343 5.05 4.59 -20.88
C TRP A 343 3.56 4.58 -20.57
N TYR A 344 2.82 3.78 -21.33
CA TYR A 344 1.38 3.62 -21.09
C TYR A 344 1.11 2.99 -19.72
N SER A 345 0.29 3.67 -18.92
CA SER A 345 -0.26 3.21 -17.64
C SER A 345 -1.71 3.68 -17.57
N PRO A 346 -2.69 2.81 -17.87
CA PRO A 346 -4.10 3.20 -17.94
C PRO A 346 -4.65 3.61 -16.58
N LYS A 347 -5.82 4.26 -16.57
CA LYS A 347 -6.61 4.40 -15.33
C LYS A 347 -7.29 3.07 -15.01
N LEU A 348 -7.68 2.88 -13.75
CA LEU A 348 -8.30 1.62 -13.31
C LEU A 348 -9.55 1.26 -14.11
N ALA A 349 -10.44 2.25 -14.33
CA ALA A 349 -11.70 2.04 -15.04
C ALA A 349 -11.51 1.64 -16.52
N ASP A 350 -10.40 2.07 -17.13
CA ASP A 350 -10.06 1.73 -18.52
C ASP A 350 -9.35 0.36 -18.59
N ALA A 351 -8.67 -0.04 -17.52
CA ALA A 351 -7.90 -1.28 -17.45
C ALA A 351 -8.73 -2.51 -17.07
N TRP A 352 -9.67 -2.35 -16.13
CA TRP A 352 -10.41 -3.45 -15.53
C TRP A 352 -11.84 -3.04 -15.17
N PRO A 353 -12.85 -3.89 -15.41
CA PRO A 353 -14.18 -3.68 -14.87
C PRO A 353 -14.19 -3.83 -13.36
N ASP A 354 -15.18 -3.22 -12.70
CA ASP A 354 -15.44 -3.45 -11.28
C ASP A 354 -15.68 -4.94 -11.02
N ARG A 355 -15.07 -5.46 -9.95
CA ARG A 355 -15.16 -6.86 -9.56
C ARG A 355 -15.74 -6.95 -8.14
N PRO A 356 -17.00 -7.38 -7.99
CA PRO A 356 -17.58 -7.60 -6.68
C PRO A 356 -16.74 -8.61 -5.87
N LEU A 357 -16.64 -8.37 -4.57
CA LEU A 357 -16.03 -9.33 -3.67
C LEU A 357 -16.93 -10.57 -3.59
N GLY A 358 -16.36 -11.75 -3.87
CA GLY A 358 -17.07 -13.02 -3.75
C GLY A 358 -17.41 -13.37 -2.30
N SER A 359 -17.95 -14.57 -2.08
CA SER A 359 -18.13 -15.08 -0.72
C SER A 359 -16.77 -15.20 -0.02
N VAL A 360 -16.70 -14.71 1.21
CA VAL A 360 -15.47 -14.69 2.01
C VAL A 360 -15.64 -15.69 3.15
N ARG A 361 -14.61 -16.49 3.40
CA ARG A 361 -14.59 -17.37 4.58
C ARG A 361 -14.65 -16.53 5.85
N GLU A 362 -15.73 -16.70 6.60
CA GLU A 362 -15.92 -16.08 7.90
C GLU A 362 -15.12 -16.79 8.99
N GLY A 363 -14.95 -16.10 10.13
CA GLY A 363 -14.25 -16.61 11.30
C GLY A 363 -13.08 -15.73 11.72
N ASP A 364 -12.85 -15.71 13.01
CA ASP A 364 -11.75 -14.99 13.63
C ASP A 364 -10.42 -15.71 13.39
N TRP A 365 -9.37 -14.95 13.07
CA TRP A 365 -8.03 -15.46 12.82
C TRP A 365 -7.19 -15.59 14.09
N LEU A 366 -7.59 -14.95 15.21
CA LEU A 366 -6.85 -15.00 16.47
C LEU A 366 -6.89 -16.42 17.05
N ALA A 367 -5.81 -17.17 16.85
CA ALA A 367 -5.66 -18.53 17.34
C ALA A 367 -4.78 -18.60 18.61
N ASP A 368 -3.76 -17.77 18.69
CA ASP A 368 -2.83 -17.70 19.81
C ASP A 368 -2.26 -16.28 20.00
N LEU A 369 -1.60 -16.04 21.14
CA LEU A 369 -1.08 -14.73 21.52
C LEU A 369 0.36 -14.47 21.05
N ASN A 370 1.01 -15.40 20.32
CA ASN A 370 2.36 -15.15 19.79
C ASN A 370 2.39 -13.98 18.81
N VAL A 371 1.24 -13.62 18.24
CA VAL A 371 1.06 -12.41 17.42
C VAL A 371 1.53 -11.13 18.14
N LEU A 372 1.49 -11.11 19.48
CA LEU A 372 1.95 -9.98 20.29
C LEU A 372 3.47 -9.74 20.21
N LYS A 373 4.25 -10.69 19.66
CA LYS A 373 5.67 -10.48 19.33
C LYS A 373 5.89 -9.25 18.45
N HIS A 374 4.91 -8.89 17.62
CA HIS A 374 4.98 -7.72 16.74
C HIS A 374 4.91 -6.38 17.49
N PHE A 375 4.57 -6.36 18.77
CA PHE A 375 4.52 -5.14 19.59
C PHE A 375 5.82 -4.87 20.36
N ARG A 376 6.88 -5.66 20.13
CA ARG A 376 8.18 -5.49 20.83
C ARG A 376 8.99 -4.31 20.35
N SER A 377 8.85 -3.89 19.08
CA SER A 377 9.63 -2.77 18.54
C SER A 377 8.96 -2.10 17.36
N LEU A 378 9.21 -0.80 17.20
CA LEU A 378 8.86 -0.01 16.03
C LEU A 378 10.08 0.82 15.65
N ARG A 379 10.63 0.58 14.45
CA ARG A 379 11.88 1.20 14.00
C ARG A 379 11.65 1.86 12.64
N ALA A 380 11.90 3.16 12.57
CA ALA A 380 11.89 3.88 11.29
C ALA A 380 13.14 3.50 10.47
N PRO A 381 12.98 3.29 9.15
CA PRO A 381 14.08 2.90 8.27
C PRO A 381 15.07 4.05 8.08
N ILE A 382 16.35 3.72 7.88
CA ILE A 382 17.40 4.71 7.60
C ILE A 382 17.43 5.04 6.10
N ALA A 383 17.36 4.02 5.25
CA ALA A 383 17.27 4.15 3.80
C ALA A 383 15.82 3.94 3.36
N PHE A 384 15.24 4.95 2.73
CA PHE A 384 13.84 4.91 2.29
C PHE A 384 13.57 5.73 1.03
N VAL A 385 14.50 6.56 0.55
CA VAL A 385 14.36 7.22 -0.74
C VAL A 385 14.53 6.17 -1.84
N MET A 386 13.51 6.00 -2.66
CA MET A 386 13.41 4.98 -3.70
C MET A 386 13.40 5.53 -5.13
N THR A 387 13.45 6.84 -5.37
CA THR A 387 13.29 7.42 -6.73
C THR A 387 14.16 6.71 -7.79
N HIS A 388 15.44 6.49 -7.50
CA HIS A 388 16.35 5.81 -8.43
C HIS A 388 16.17 4.30 -8.48
N GLU A 389 15.90 3.65 -7.34
CA GLU A 389 15.64 2.21 -7.27
C GLU A 389 14.36 1.85 -8.02
N HIS A 390 13.33 2.68 -7.89
CA HIS A 390 12.08 2.59 -8.62
C HIS A 390 12.28 2.78 -10.12
N ALA A 391 12.97 3.85 -10.53
CA ALA A 391 13.37 4.06 -11.93
C ALA A 391 14.11 2.86 -12.53
N PHE A 392 15.01 2.25 -11.74
CA PHE A 392 15.80 1.12 -12.17
C PHE A 392 14.96 -0.16 -12.30
N GLY A 393 14.03 -0.41 -11.37
CA GLY A 393 13.06 -1.49 -11.45
C GLY A 393 12.23 -1.45 -12.74
N GLU A 394 11.68 -0.28 -13.08
CA GLU A 394 10.92 -0.09 -14.32
C GLU A 394 11.76 -0.33 -15.59
N ARG A 395 13.02 0.11 -15.60
CA ARG A 395 13.93 -0.16 -16.73
C ARG A 395 14.26 -1.64 -16.88
N LYS A 396 14.40 -2.38 -15.77
CA LYS A 396 14.58 -3.84 -15.83
C LYS A 396 13.35 -4.52 -16.44
N LEU A 397 12.16 -4.08 -16.05
CA LEU A 397 10.90 -4.60 -16.58
C LEU A 397 10.81 -4.36 -18.09
N GLN A 398 11.11 -3.14 -18.54
CA GLN A 398 11.21 -2.79 -19.96
C GLN A 398 12.23 -3.69 -20.69
N ALA A 399 13.45 -3.82 -20.16
CA ALA A 399 14.51 -4.62 -20.78
C ALA A 399 14.09 -6.10 -20.94
N ALA A 400 13.45 -6.68 -19.93
CA ALA A 400 12.92 -8.03 -19.98
C ALA A 400 11.84 -8.18 -21.07
N ALA A 401 10.92 -7.22 -21.18
CA ALA A 401 9.87 -7.22 -22.17
C ALA A 401 10.44 -7.17 -23.60
N LEU A 402 11.38 -6.25 -23.86
CA LEU A 402 12.01 -6.11 -25.18
C LEU A 402 12.85 -7.34 -25.55
N ALA A 403 13.56 -7.93 -24.59
CA ALA A 403 14.33 -9.16 -24.82
C ALA A 403 13.41 -10.33 -25.23
N LEU A 404 12.28 -10.51 -24.55
CA LEU A 404 11.31 -11.55 -24.88
C LEU A 404 10.66 -11.33 -26.25
N GLU A 405 10.32 -10.09 -26.61
CA GLU A 405 9.82 -9.76 -27.95
C GLU A 405 10.84 -10.06 -29.04
N SER A 406 12.12 -9.70 -28.81
CA SER A 406 13.21 -10.03 -29.74
C SER A 406 13.35 -11.53 -29.94
N LEU A 407 13.29 -12.34 -28.87
CA LEU A 407 13.34 -13.80 -28.95
C LEU A 407 12.15 -14.36 -29.74
N LYS A 408 10.93 -13.88 -29.49
CA LYS A 408 9.72 -14.28 -30.25
C LYS A 408 9.84 -13.94 -31.74
N ARG A 409 10.37 -12.76 -32.09
CA ARG A 409 10.61 -12.35 -33.48
C ARG A 409 11.67 -13.24 -34.16
N ARG A 410 12.72 -13.64 -33.44
CA ARG A 410 13.74 -14.56 -33.99
C ARG A 410 13.19 -15.96 -34.22
N ALA A 411 12.34 -16.47 -33.31
CA ALA A 411 11.71 -17.79 -33.43
C ALA A 411 10.62 -17.87 -34.52
N SER A 412 10.11 -16.71 -34.99
CA SER A 412 9.08 -16.61 -36.03
C SER A 412 9.64 -16.23 -37.40
N ARG A 413 10.97 -16.07 -37.53
CA ARG A 413 11.60 -15.95 -38.85
C ARG A 413 11.66 -17.33 -39.50
N PRO A 414 11.17 -17.48 -40.74
CA PRO A 414 11.12 -18.76 -41.45
C PRO A 414 12.51 -19.34 -41.73
#